data_AF-A0A0R1KWA4-F1
#
_entry.id   AF-A0A0R1KWA4-F1
#
_cell.length_a   1.000
_cell.length_b   1.000
_cell.length_c   1.000
_cell.angle_alpha   90.00
_cell.angle_beta   90.00
_cell.angle_gamma   90.00
#
_symmetry.space_group_name_H-M   'P 1'
#
loop_
_entity.id
_entity.type
_entity.pdbx_description
1 polymer ?
#
loop_
_entity_poly.entity_id
_entity_poly.type
_entity_poly.pdbx_seq_one_letter_code
_entity_poly.pdbx_strand_id
1 'polypeptide(L)'
;MISVHLRLVLLICNIALTVVLGVFTGKINFWIMKIINSRRLYMRQFTPSITHKALNRDTFKFLLMGLMVLDHISYFISPYLADIFHIITRVVAVGFAYLVVEGLHYTHSRRDYLFRLGIWGILMVLGNYLMNLFVLRKDYAMSITGDNIFLTLLVGAIIVCLWDNHQEQKRKRLLRVVSVILVVIGIIPILEGSFIIFPFMLITQITHQNIKQRNLSYLALMLVMAVIELPMALSIGTSDPLMLFDSVAMNASDTFFILIVPLLSFYSGKLGKYDKQLKYVFYLFYPLHLWFIHLLASLLCR
;
A
#
# COMPACT_ATOMS: atom_id res chain seq x y z
N MET A 1 -6.62 -6.03 -35.63
CA MET A 1 -6.63 -4.62 -35.19
C MET A 1 -6.22 -4.56 -33.72
N ILE A 2 -4.98 -4.18 -33.43
CA ILE A 2 -4.50 -4.03 -32.06
C ILE A 2 -5.29 -2.89 -31.41
N SER A 3 -6.08 -3.21 -30.38
CA SER A 3 -6.94 -2.27 -29.66
C SER A 3 -6.17 -1.00 -29.30
N VAL A 4 -6.79 0.17 -29.52
CA VAL A 4 -6.27 1.48 -29.10
C VAL A 4 -5.83 1.45 -27.63
N HIS A 5 -6.49 0.61 -26.82
CA HIS A 5 -6.15 0.37 -25.42
C HIS A 5 -4.76 -0.26 -25.24
N LEU A 6 -4.37 -1.23 -26.09
CA LEU A 6 -3.06 -1.88 -26.00
C LEU A 6 -1.93 -0.94 -26.48
N ARG A 7 -2.20 -0.11 -27.50
CA ARG A 7 -1.24 0.92 -27.94
C ARG A 7 -1.04 2.01 -26.89
N LEU A 8 -2.12 2.42 -26.22
CA LEU A 8 -2.07 3.36 -25.11
C LEU A 8 -1.32 2.76 -23.90
N VAL A 9 -1.59 1.50 -23.56
CA VAL A 9 -0.88 0.77 -22.50
C VAL A 9 0.61 0.61 -22.83
N LEU A 10 0.97 0.26 -24.07
CA LEU A 10 2.37 0.16 -24.49
C LEU A 10 3.09 1.51 -24.54
N LEU A 11 2.39 2.57 -24.95
CA LEU A 11 2.93 3.94 -24.92
C LEU A 11 3.16 4.41 -23.49
N ILE A 12 2.20 4.14 -22.59
CA ILE A 12 2.29 4.52 -21.18
C ILE A 12 3.29 3.64 -20.43
N CYS A 13 3.39 2.34 -20.72
CA CYS A 13 4.46 1.47 -20.22
C CYS A 13 5.82 1.93 -20.70
N ASN A 14 5.95 2.38 -21.95
CA ASN A 14 7.18 3.00 -22.43
C ASN A 14 7.47 4.32 -21.70
N ILE A 15 6.47 5.16 -21.42
CA ILE A 15 6.66 6.39 -20.64
C ILE A 15 7.03 6.07 -19.20
N ALA A 16 6.36 5.12 -18.54
CA ALA A 16 6.65 4.68 -17.18
C ALA A 16 8.04 4.03 -17.10
N LEU A 17 8.40 3.18 -18.05
CA LEU A 17 9.74 2.61 -18.18
C LEU A 17 10.78 3.68 -18.50
N THR A 18 10.45 4.69 -19.30
CA THR A 18 11.34 5.84 -19.59
C THR A 18 11.44 6.80 -18.41
N VAL A 19 10.44 6.88 -17.54
CA VAL A 19 10.51 7.63 -16.29
C VAL A 19 11.30 6.84 -15.25
N VAL A 20 11.09 5.53 -15.14
CA VAL A 20 11.85 4.62 -14.27
C VAL A 20 13.32 4.56 -14.69
N LEU A 21 13.61 4.42 -16.00
CA LEU A 21 14.96 4.45 -16.57
C LEU A 21 15.53 5.88 -16.66
N GLY A 22 14.68 6.90 -16.84
CA GLY A 22 15.05 8.31 -16.85
C GLY A 22 15.46 8.81 -15.46
N VAL A 23 14.89 8.24 -14.41
CA VAL A 23 15.37 8.36 -13.02
C VAL A 23 16.80 7.80 -12.87
N PHE A 24 17.24 6.86 -13.73
CA PHE A 24 18.63 6.38 -13.79
C PHE A 24 19.60 7.26 -14.59
N THR A 25 19.17 8.42 -15.10
CA THR A 25 20.12 9.41 -15.61
C THR A 25 20.86 10.06 -14.41
N GLY A 26 22.20 10.04 -14.43
CA GLY A 26 23.05 10.32 -13.26
C GLY A 26 22.81 11.66 -12.55
N LYS A 27 22.24 12.67 -13.22
CA LYS A 27 21.87 13.96 -12.60
C LYS A 27 20.59 13.88 -11.76
N ILE A 28 19.56 13.14 -12.18
CA ILE A 28 18.30 12.98 -11.42
C ILE A 28 18.54 12.12 -10.17
N ASN A 29 19.34 11.07 -10.29
CA ASN A 29 19.73 10.20 -9.17
C ASN A 29 20.45 10.96 -8.04
N PHE A 30 21.44 11.80 -8.35
CA PHE A 30 22.14 12.61 -7.35
C PHE A 30 21.18 13.47 -6.50
N TRP A 31 20.15 14.00 -7.16
CA TRP A 31 19.21 14.93 -6.57
C TRP A 31 18.11 14.25 -5.76
N ILE A 32 17.57 13.13 -6.25
CA ILE A 32 16.68 12.26 -5.48
C ILE A 32 17.42 11.78 -4.22
N MET A 33 18.68 11.37 -4.35
CA MET A 33 19.51 10.98 -3.20
C MET A 33 19.74 12.14 -2.22
N LYS A 34 19.97 13.37 -2.69
CA LYS A 34 20.12 14.55 -1.81
C LYS A 34 18.82 14.90 -1.07
N ILE A 35 17.66 14.71 -1.70
CA ILE A 35 16.33 14.92 -1.08
C ILE A 35 16.09 13.88 0.02
N ILE A 36 16.35 12.62 -0.30
CA ILE A 36 16.20 11.50 0.64
C ILE A 36 17.19 11.64 1.83
N ASN A 37 18.37 12.21 1.60
CA ASN A 37 19.39 12.43 2.64
C ASN A 37 19.18 13.71 3.46
N SER A 38 18.20 14.56 3.15
CA SER A 38 17.98 15.80 3.91
C SER A 38 17.41 15.48 5.30
N ARG A 39 18.19 15.75 6.35
CA ARG A 39 17.73 15.69 7.75
C ARG A 39 16.80 16.86 8.03
N ARG A 40 15.76 16.65 8.84
CA ARG A 40 15.06 17.79 9.47
C ARG A 40 14.91 17.67 10.98
N LEU A 41 15.08 18.85 11.58
CA LEU A 41 14.78 19.26 12.93
C LEU A 41 13.27 19.54 13.04
N TYR A 42 12.72 19.41 14.25
CA TYR A 42 11.30 19.55 14.67
C TYR A 42 10.51 18.24 14.76
N MET A 43 10.64 17.61 15.94
CA MET A 43 9.85 16.47 16.39
C MET A 43 8.50 16.95 16.92
N ARG A 44 7.49 17.06 16.07
CA ARG A 44 6.09 17.06 16.53
C ARG A 44 5.56 15.64 16.40
N GLN A 45 4.91 15.14 17.46
CA GLN A 45 4.29 13.82 17.43
C GLN A 45 3.24 13.76 16.31
N PHE A 46 3.38 12.75 15.46
CA PHE A 46 2.49 12.46 14.32
C PHE A 46 1.04 12.15 14.75
N THR A 47 0.86 11.70 15.99
CA THR A 47 -0.42 11.53 16.67
C THR A 47 -0.32 12.06 18.10
N PRO A 48 -1.33 12.79 18.60
CA PRO A 48 -1.38 13.14 20.01
C PRO A 48 -1.46 11.87 20.86
N SER A 49 -0.65 11.77 21.91
CA SER A 49 -0.61 10.57 22.74
C SER A 49 -1.95 10.40 23.47
N ILE A 50 -2.74 9.39 23.09
CA ILE A 50 -3.98 9.03 23.79
C ILE A 50 -3.63 8.08 24.96
N THR A 51 -4.22 8.31 26.13
CA THR A 51 -3.87 7.65 27.40
C THR A 51 -4.60 6.31 27.64
N HIS A 52 -3.84 5.34 28.16
CA HIS A 52 -4.17 4.07 28.84
C HIS A 52 -4.89 2.90 28.14
N LYS A 53 -5.68 3.08 27.08
CA LYS A 53 -6.37 1.94 26.39
C LYS A 53 -6.04 1.77 24.90
N ALA A 54 -5.05 2.50 24.39
CA ALA A 54 -4.72 2.53 22.98
C ALA A 54 -3.60 1.52 22.62
N LEU A 55 -3.76 0.83 21.49
CA LEU A 55 -2.79 -0.07 20.87
C LEU A 55 -1.47 0.66 20.64
N ASN A 56 -0.35 0.08 21.09
CA ASN A 56 0.97 0.57 20.73
C ASN A 56 1.33 0.11 19.30
N ARG A 57 2.45 0.62 18.76
CA ARG A 57 2.90 0.30 17.39
C ARG A 57 3.12 -1.18 17.13
N ASP A 58 3.65 -1.93 18.10
CA ASP A 58 3.88 -3.36 17.92
C ASP A 58 2.55 -4.11 17.85
N THR A 59 1.66 -3.86 18.81
CA THR A 59 0.33 -4.49 18.84
C THR A 59 -0.50 -4.14 17.61
N PHE A 60 -0.42 -2.88 17.14
CA PHE A 60 -1.08 -2.46 15.92
C PHE A 60 -0.56 -3.22 14.69
N LYS A 61 0.76 -3.36 14.54
CA LYS A 61 1.34 -4.16 13.45
C LYS A 61 0.93 -5.63 13.53
N PHE A 62 0.93 -6.24 14.72
CA PHE A 62 0.49 -7.63 14.89
C PHE A 62 -0.98 -7.83 14.52
N LEU A 63 -1.85 -6.88 14.88
CA LEU A 63 -3.24 -6.89 14.47
C LEU A 63 -3.36 -6.85 12.93
N LEU A 64 -2.63 -5.94 12.27
CA LEU A 64 -2.62 -5.87 10.81
C LEU A 64 -2.06 -7.15 10.16
N MET A 65 -1.06 -7.80 10.75
CA MET A 65 -0.53 -9.09 10.27
C MET A 65 -1.56 -10.20 10.40
N GLY A 66 -2.30 -10.26 11.50
CA GLY A 66 -3.38 -11.24 11.67
C GLY A 66 -4.47 -11.06 10.61
N LEU A 67 -4.92 -9.81 10.41
CA LEU A 67 -5.88 -9.47 9.38
C LEU A 67 -5.35 -9.77 7.96
N MET A 68 -4.06 -9.54 7.71
CA MET A 68 -3.41 -9.86 6.43
C MET A 68 -3.51 -11.35 6.09
N VAL A 69 -3.32 -12.24 7.06
CA VAL A 69 -3.50 -13.68 6.84
C VAL A 69 -4.96 -14.01 6.56
N LEU A 70 -5.90 -13.41 7.31
CA LEU A 70 -7.34 -13.63 7.10
C LEU A 70 -7.82 -13.23 5.70
N ASP A 71 -7.17 -12.25 5.06
CA ASP A 71 -7.49 -11.82 3.69
C ASP A 71 -7.12 -12.89 2.64
N HIS A 72 -6.11 -13.71 2.91
CA HIS A 72 -5.52 -14.64 1.92
C HIS A 72 -5.88 -16.11 2.15
N ILE A 73 -6.64 -16.44 3.20
CA ILE A 73 -7.12 -17.82 3.43
C ILE A 73 -8.34 -18.20 2.56
N SER A 74 -8.69 -17.38 1.56
CA SER A 74 -9.84 -17.61 0.66
C SER A 74 -9.82 -18.98 0.00
N TYR A 75 -8.63 -19.56 -0.24
CA TYR A 75 -8.46 -20.93 -0.75
C TYR A 75 -9.02 -22.04 0.16
N PHE A 76 -9.26 -21.77 1.45
CA PHE A 76 -9.61 -22.78 2.45
C PHE A 76 -11.00 -22.60 3.08
N ILE A 77 -11.73 -21.56 2.69
CA ILE A 77 -13.02 -21.19 3.29
C ILE A 77 -14.10 -21.00 2.21
N SER A 78 -15.36 -20.85 2.63
CA SER A 78 -16.43 -20.55 1.68
C SER A 78 -16.25 -19.16 1.05
N PRO A 79 -16.67 -18.96 -0.22
CA PRO A 79 -16.56 -17.66 -0.90
C PRO A 79 -17.17 -16.51 -0.10
N TYR A 80 -18.37 -16.69 0.45
CA TYR A 80 -19.04 -15.65 1.25
C TYR A 80 -18.30 -15.29 2.53
N LEU A 81 -17.61 -16.24 3.15
CA LEU A 81 -16.77 -15.93 4.31
C LEU A 81 -15.49 -15.21 3.88
N ALA A 82 -14.94 -15.57 2.72
CA ALA A 82 -13.82 -14.87 2.11
C ALA A 82 -14.18 -13.42 1.80
N ASP A 83 -15.38 -13.14 1.28
CA ASP A 83 -15.86 -11.77 1.00
C ASP A 83 -15.93 -10.91 2.26
N ILE A 84 -16.47 -11.47 3.35
CA ILE A 84 -16.53 -10.79 4.65
C ILE A 84 -15.12 -10.45 5.14
N PHE A 85 -14.19 -11.42 5.06
CA PHE A 85 -12.81 -11.18 5.45
C PHE A 85 -12.19 -10.12 4.54
N HIS A 86 -12.34 -10.25 3.23
CA HIS A 86 -11.79 -9.34 2.25
C HIS A 86 -12.20 -7.88 2.49
N ILE A 87 -13.46 -7.64 2.84
CA ILE A 87 -13.98 -6.32 3.20
C ILE A 87 -13.33 -5.79 4.48
N ILE A 88 -13.29 -6.61 5.54
CA ILE A 88 -12.76 -6.19 6.86
C ILE A 88 -11.24 -5.94 6.80
N THR A 89 -10.54 -6.66 5.93
CA THR A 89 -9.07 -6.62 5.79
C THR A 89 -8.58 -5.53 4.84
N ARG A 90 -9.44 -4.81 4.11
CA ARG A 90 -9.02 -3.63 3.30
C ARG A 90 -8.27 -2.56 4.09
N VAL A 91 -8.45 -2.57 5.41
CA VAL A 91 -7.70 -1.72 6.35
C VAL A 91 -6.20 -2.04 6.42
N VAL A 92 -5.78 -3.25 6.03
CA VAL A 92 -4.41 -3.76 6.22
C VAL A 92 -3.39 -2.93 5.43
N ALA A 93 -3.61 -2.78 4.13
CA ALA A 93 -2.68 -2.09 3.25
C ALA A 93 -2.54 -0.60 3.64
N VAL A 94 -3.65 0.09 3.86
CA VAL A 94 -3.65 1.49 4.32
C VAL A 94 -3.10 1.65 5.74
N GLY A 95 -3.26 0.63 6.60
CA GLY A 95 -2.65 0.59 7.93
C GLY A 95 -1.13 0.55 7.87
N PHE A 96 -0.56 -0.32 7.03
CA PHE A 96 0.89 -0.33 6.78
C PHE A 96 1.37 0.95 6.08
N ALA A 97 0.59 1.47 5.13
CA ALA A 97 0.89 2.74 4.49
C ALA A 97 0.98 3.89 5.50
N TYR A 98 0.03 3.96 6.44
CA TYR A 98 0.05 4.92 7.54
C TYR A 98 1.32 4.79 8.40
N LEU A 99 1.69 3.56 8.79
CA LEU A 99 2.91 3.30 9.55
C LEU A 99 4.19 3.65 8.76
N VAL A 100 4.19 3.53 7.44
CA VAL A 100 5.30 3.97 6.58
C VAL A 100 5.41 5.49 6.62
N VAL A 101 4.30 6.23 6.41
CA VAL A 101 4.31 7.70 6.49
C VAL A 101 4.81 8.15 7.86
N GLU A 102 4.26 7.58 8.94
CA GLU A 102 4.69 7.87 10.30
C GLU A 102 6.18 7.53 10.52
N GLY A 103 6.64 6.37 10.04
CA GLY A 103 8.03 5.93 10.13
C GLY A 103 9.00 6.85 9.39
N LEU A 104 8.59 7.48 8.29
CA LEU A 104 9.42 8.45 7.54
C LEU A 104 9.65 9.77 8.30
N HIS A 105 8.81 10.10 9.29
CA HIS A 105 9.02 11.24 10.20
C HIS A 105 10.01 10.94 11.33
N TYR A 106 10.07 9.68 11.77
CA TYR A 106 10.94 9.28 12.88
C TYR A 106 12.25 8.60 12.46
N THR A 107 12.38 8.18 11.19
CA THR A 107 13.59 7.52 10.71
C THR A 107 14.77 8.49 10.64
N HIS A 108 15.94 8.03 11.10
CA HIS A 108 17.19 8.78 10.99
C HIS A 108 17.65 8.92 9.53
N SER A 109 17.30 7.95 8.67
CA SER A 109 17.68 7.91 7.26
C SER A 109 16.50 7.42 6.43
N ARG A 110 15.94 8.30 5.59
CA ARG A 110 14.90 7.94 4.61
C ARG A 110 15.50 7.04 3.52
N ARG A 111 16.80 7.19 3.22
CA ARG A 111 17.50 6.39 2.22
C ARG A 111 17.51 4.93 2.59
N ASP A 112 17.94 4.63 3.81
CA ASP A 112 18.00 3.24 4.27
C ASP A 112 16.60 2.66 4.43
N TYR A 113 15.61 3.50 4.70
CA TYR A 113 14.22 3.09 4.73
C TYR A 113 13.72 2.65 3.34
N LEU A 114 13.88 3.50 2.34
CA LEU A 114 13.52 3.21 0.95
C LEU A 114 14.32 2.02 0.39
N PHE A 115 15.62 1.95 0.68
CA PHE A 115 16.46 0.86 0.24
C PHE A 115 16.00 -0.49 0.81
N ARG A 116 15.61 -0.54 2.10
CA ARG A 116 15.02 -1.75 2.68
C ARG A 116 13.71 -2.14 2.00
N LEU A 117 12.80 -1.20 1.76
CA LEU A 117 11.56 -1.47 1.02
C LEU A 117 11.85 -2.02 -0.38
N GLY A 118 12.81 -1.42 -1.09
CA GLY A 118 13.21 -1.87 -2.43
C GLY A 118 13.82 -3.27 -2.43
N ILE A 119 14.70 -3.59 -1.47
CA ILE A 119 15.25 -4.95 -1.34
C ILE A 119 14.13 -5.96 -1.14
N TRP A 120 13.21 -5.71 -0.20
CA TRP A 120 12.11 -6.63 0.07
C TRP A 120 11.13 -6.74 -1.10
N GLY A 121 10.91 -5.65 -1.85
CA GLY A 121 10.16 -5.69 -3.11
C GLY A 121 10.82 -6.58 -4.16
N ILE A 122 12.14 -6.47 -4.37
CA ILE A 122 12.87 -7.33 -5.31
C ILE A 122 12.89 -8.79 -4.85
N LEU A 123 13.11 -9.04 -3.56
CA LEU A 123 13.07 -10.39 -3.00
C LEU A 123 11.69 -11.03 -3.18
N MET A 124 10.62 -10.26 -3.05
CA MET A 124 9.26 -10.73 -3.30
C MET A 124 9.05 -11.09 -4.78
N VAL A 125 9.44 -10.23 -5.72
CA VAL A 125 9.38 -10.54 -7.17
C VAL A 125 10.14 -11.82 -7.48
N LEU A 126 11.37 -11.94 -6.97
CA LEU A 126 12.20 -13.11 -7.20
C LEU A 126 11.59 -14.37 -6.59
N GLY A 127 11.10 -14.31 -5.36
CA GLY A 127 10.48 -15.44 -4.69
C GLY A 127 9.17 -15.88 -5.34
N ASN A 128 8.31 -14.94 -5.74
CA ASN A 128 7.08 -15.23 -6.48
C ASN A 128 7.42 -15.93 -7.81
N TYR A 129 8.42 -15.41 -8.53
CA TYR A 129 8.89 -16.02 -9.78
C TYR A 129 9.41 -17.46 -9.57
N LEU A 130 10.25 -17.69 -8.55
CA LEU A 130 10.78 -19.01 -8.25
C LEU A 130 9.70 -20.00 -7.80
N MET A 131 8.76 -19.56 -6.96
CA MET A 131 7.63 -20.38 -6.52
C MET A 131 6.76 -20.80 -7.71
N ASN A 132 6.44 -19.86 -8.62
CA ASN A 132 5.68 -20.17 -9.83
C ASN A 132 6.41 -21.10 -10.80
N LEU A 133 7.74 -21.00 -10.87
CA LEU A 133 8.54 -21.81 -11.79
C LEU A 133 8.73 -23.25 -11.30
N PHE A 134 8.96 -23.44 -10.00
CA PHE A 134 9.42 -24.72 -9.45
C PHE A 134 8.42 -25.43 -8.53
N VAL A 135 7.45 -24.72 -7.96
CA VAL A 135 6.67 -25.23 -6.81
C VAL A 135 5.17 -25.23 -7.06
N LEU A 136 4.63 -24.11 -7.55
CA LEU A 136 3.19 -23.90 -7.66
C LEU A 136 2.62 -24.44 -8.97
N ARG A 137 1.41 -25.00 -8.88
CA ARG A 137 0.61 -25.35 -10.06
C ARG A 137 0.05 -24.08 -10.71
N LYS A 138 -0.30 -24.16 -12.01
CA LYS A 138 -0.82 -23.02 -12.78
C LYS A 138 -2.04 -22.36 -12.16
N ASP A 139 -2.96 -23.13 -11.59
CA ASP A 139 -4.21 -22.61 -11.02
C ASP A 139 -4.00 -21.86 -9.69
N TYR A 140 -2.83 -22.00 -9.08
CA TYR A 140 -2.45 -21.35 -7.81
C TYR A 140 -1.24 -20.42 -7.98
N ALA A 141 -0.87 -20.11 -9.22
CA ALA A 141 0.27 -19.26 -9.53
C ALA A 141 0.07 -17.86 -8.96
N MET A 142 1.09 -17.34 -8.31
CA MET A 142 1.11 -15.98 -7.76
C MET A 142 1.31 -14.94 -8.85
N SER A 143 0.82 -13.73 -8.63
CA SER A 143 1.19 -12.60 -9.44
C SER A 143 2.63 -12.17 -9.14
N ILE A 144 3.45 -12.04 -10.18
CA ILE A 144 4.88 -11.68 -10.01
C ILE A 144 5.01 -10.25 -9.45
N THR A 145 4.17 -9.33 -9.90
CA THR A 145 4.19 -7.92 -9.48
C THR A 145 2.93 -7.48 -8.73
N GLY A 146 1.83 -8.20 -8.89
CA GLY A 146 0.55 -7.89 -8.26
C GLY A 146 0.42 -8.33 -6.81
N ASP A 147 1.24 -9.28 -6.34
CA ASP A 147 1.28 -9.71 -4.93
C ASP A 147 2.54 -9.14 -4.27
N ASN A 148 2.69 -7.81 -4.33
CA ASN A 148 3.90 -7.13 -3.88
C ASN A 148 3.63 -5.73 -3.34
N ILE A 149 3.06 -5.68 -2.14
CA ILE A 149 2.79 -4.44 -1.42
C ILE A 149 4.06 -3.61 -1.15
N PHE A 150 5.25 -4.22 -1.09
CA PHE A 150 6.49 -3.47 -0.82
C PHE A 150 6.84 -2.48 -1.94
N LEU A 151 6.59 -2.85 -3.20
CA LEU A 151 6.81 -1.94 -4.32
C LEU A 151 5.82 -0.77 -4.27
N THR A 152 4.55 -1.03 -3.94
CA THR A 152 3.55 0.03 -3.73
C THR A 152 3.97 0.95 -2.58
N LEU A 153 4.35 0.39 -1.43
CA LEU A 153 4.80 1.18 -0.28
C LEU A 153 6.10 1.94 -0.56
N LEU A 154 6.99 1.40 -1.40
CA LEU A 154 8.21 2.08 -1.84
C LEU A 154 7.87 3.35 -2.64
N VAL A 155 7.01 3.23 -3.66
CA VAL A 155 6.60 4.38 -4.47
C VAL A 155 5.82 5.38 -3.62
N GLY A 156 4.91 4.91 -2.76
CA GLY A 156 4.20 5.75 -1.80
C GLY A 156 5.15 6.49 -0.85
N ALA A 157 6.20 5.84 -0.36
CA ALA A 157 7.22 6.46 0.47
C ALA A 157 8.06 7.50 -0.32
N ILE A 158 8.34 7.25 -1.60
CA ILE A 158 8.99 8.23 -2.49
C ILE A 158 8.08 9.45 -2.68
N ILE A 159 6.78 9.27 -2.92
CA ILE A 159 5.79 10.36 -3.02
C ILE A 159 5.84 11.24 -1.77
N VAL A 160 5.86 10.63 -0.58
CA VAL A 160 5.97 11.34 0.69
C VAL A 160 7.29 12.12 0.80
N CYS A 161 8.41 11.49 0.44
CA CYS A 161 9.73 12.14 0.47
C CYS A 161 9.84 13.32 -0.52
N LEU A 162 9.23 13.19 -1.70
CA LEU A 162 9.18 14.25 -2.71
C LEU A 162 8.30 15.41 -2.24
N TRP A 163 7.18 15.14 -1.58
CA TRP A 163 6.32 16.18 -1.03
C TRP A 163 6.99 16.94 0.13
N ASP A 164 7.63 16.20 1.04
CA ASP A 164 8.31 16.69 2.24
C ASP A 164 9.81 16.92 2.01
N ASN A 165 10.12 17.74 1.00
CA ASN A 165 11.47 18.14 0.66
C ASN A 165 11.82 19.52 1.27
N HIS A 166 13.12 19.75 1.50
CA HIS A 166 13.65 21.01 2.04
C HIS A 166 14.48 21.78 1.02
N GLN A 167 14.15 21.64 -0.26
CA GLN A 167 14.81 22.35 -1.34
C GLN A 167 14.29 23.79 -1.47
N GLU A 168 14.99 24.60 -2.26
CA GLU A 168 14.55 25.96 -2.60
C GLU A 168 13.18 25.98 -3.29
N GLN A 169 12.46 27.11 -3.17
CA GLN A 169 11.04 27.21 -3.50
C GLN A 169 10.67 26.73 -4.91
N LYS A 170 11.41 27.15 -5.94
CA LYS A 170 11.16 26.73 -7.33
C LYS A 170 11.21 25.22 -7.48
N ARG A 171 12.20 24.59 -6.87
CA ARG A 171 12.41 23.15 -6.93
C ARG A 171 11.45 22.38 -6.04
N LYS A 172 11.15 22.91 -4.85
CA LYS A 172 10.13 22.37 -3.96
C LYS A 172 8.78 22.25 -4.67
N ARG A 173 8.39 23.29 -5.43
CA ARG A 173 7.18 23.26 -6.26
C ARG A 173 7.24 22.16 -7.31
N LEU A 174 8.35 22.04 -8.05
CA LEU A 174 8.54 20.98 -9.04
C LEU A 174 8.40 19.58 -8.43
N LEU A 175 9.06 19.31 -7.31
CA LEU A 175 9.01 18.00 -6.65
C LEU A 175 7.61 17.63 -6.13
N ARG A 176 6.84 18.63 -5.68
CA ARG A 176 5.43 18.43 -5.30
C ARG A 176 4.56 18.11 -6.51
N VAL A 177 4.79 18.78 -7.63
CA VAL A 177 4.11 18.44 -8.90
C VAL A 177 4.42 17.00 -9.30
N VAL A 178 5.69 16.59 -9.24
CA VAL A 178 6.08 15.19 -9.51
C VAL A 178 5.39 14.21 -8.54
N SER A 179 5.28 14.56 -7.25
CA SER A 179 4.56 13.75 -6.26
C SER A 179 3.10 13.53 -6.66
N VAL A 180 2.42 14.59 -7.11
CA VAL A 180 1.02 14.51 -7.57
C VAL A 180 0.91 13.71 -8.86
N ILE A 181 1.85 13.88 -9.81
CA ILE A 181 1.88 13.08 -11.04
C ILE A 181 2.01 11.58 -10.71
N LEU A 182 2.87 11.21 -9.77
CA LEU A 182 3.01 9.81 -9.33
C LEU A 182 1.73 9.25 -8.72
N VAL A 183 0.98 10.07 -7.95
CA VAL A 183 -0.35 9.67 -7.45
C VAL A 183 -1.32 9.41 -8.60
N VAL A 184 -1.34 10.29 -9.61
CA VAL A 184 -2.21 10.13 -10.80
C VAL A 184 -1.81 8.91 -11.62
N ILE A 185 -0.51 8.64 -11.79
CA ILE A 185 -0.02 7.42 -12.44
C ILE A 185 -0.50 6.17 -11.69
N GLY A 186 -0.61 6.25 -10.35
CA GLY A 186 -1.11 5.16 -9.50
C GLY A 186 -2.54 4.73 -9.79
N ILE A 187 -3.33 5.50 -10.55
CA ILE A 187 -4.65 5.10 -11.06
C ILE A 187 -4.52 3.89 -12.01
N ILE A 188 -3.38 3.76 -12.70
CA ILE A 188 -3.12 2.61 -13.55
C ILE A 188 -2.72 1.43 -12.64
N PRO A 189 -3.47 0.32 -12.64
CA PRO A 189 -3.31 -0.78 -11.68
C PRO A 189 -2.11 -1.68 -12.06
N ILE A 190 -0.91 -1.10 -12.06
CA ILE A 190 0.36 -1.83 -12.29
C ILE A 190 0.84 -2.45 -10.99
N LEU A 191 0.64 -1.74 -9.87
CA LEU A 191 1.07 -2.15 -8.54
C LEU A 191 -0.16 -2.38 -7.66
N GLU A 192 -0.06 -3.37 -6.79
CA GLU A 192 -1.13 -3.77 -5.86
C GLU A 192 -1.64 -2.57 -5.05
N GLY A 193 -2.94 -2.26 -5.18
CA GLY A 193 -3.61 -1.20 -4.42
C GLY A 193 -3.06 0.22 -4.63
N SER A 194 -2.31 0.50 -5.70
CA SER A 194 -1.66 1.80 -5.92
C SER A 194 -2.62 2.98 -5.91
N PHE A 195 -3.81 2.79 -6.47
CA PHE A 195 -4.85 3.81 -6.62
C PHE A 195 -5.44 4.28 -5.29
N ILE A 196 -5.37 3.47 -4.22
CA ILE A 196 -5.71 3.90 -2.85
C ILE A 196 -4.47 4.32 -2.08
N ILE A 197 -3.41 3.50 -2.13
CA ILE A 197 -2.26 3.66 -1.24
C ILE A 197 -1.52 4.97 -1.51
N PHE A 198 -1.36 5.36 -2.78
CA PHE A 198 -0.67 6.60 -3.12
C PHE A 198 -1.41 7.86 -2.66
N PRO A 199 -2.70 8.07 -2.99
CA PRO A 199 -3.44 9.22 -2.45
C PRO A 199 -3.57 9.13 -0.93
N PHE A 200 -3.78 7.94 -0.35
CA PHE A 200 -3.84 7.76 1.10
C PHE A 200 -2.55 8.23 1.79
N MET A 201 -1.37 7.81 1.32
CA MET A 201 -0.09 8.23 1.89
C MET A 201 0.15 9.74 1.74
N LEU A 202 -0.19 10.31 0.58
CA LEU A 202 -0.06 11.75 0.36
C LEU A 202 -1.01 12.56 1.25
N ILE A 203 -2.28 12.15 1.34
CA ILE A 203 -3.28 12.76 2.25
C ILE A 203 -2.77 12.70 3.68
N THR A 204 -2.30 11.52 4.11
CA THR A 204 -1.73 11.34 5.45
C THR A 204 -0.58 12.32 5.68
N GLN A 205 0.34 12.44 4.72
CA GLN A 205 1.47 13.35 4.83
C GLN A 205 1.03 14.83 4.89
N ILE A 206 0.00 15.23 4.16
CA ILE A 206 -0.48 16.62 4.17
C ILE A 206 -1.22 16.94 5.47
N THR A 207 -1.99 15.99 5.98
CA THR A 207 -2.96 16.22 7.08
C THR A 207 -2.53 15.66 8.44
N HIS A 208 -1.33 15.06 8.55
CA HIS A 208 -0.86 14.39 9.77
C HIS A 208 -0.96 15.22 11.07
N GLN A 209 -0.86 16.55 11.00
CA GLN A 209 -0.96 17.43 12.16
C GLN A 209 -2.41 17.63 12.67
N ASN A 210 -3.42 17.33 11.86
CA ASN A 210 -4.82 17.58 12.19
C ASN A 210 -5.67 16.33 11.93
N ILE A 211 -5.96 15.58 12.99
CA ILE A 211 -6.75 14.34 12.94
C ILE A 211 -8.11 14.53 12.25
N LYS A 212 -8.79 15.65 12.54
CA LYS A 212 -10.12 15.92 11.95
C LYS A 212 -10.02 16.07 10.44
N GLN A 213 -9.06 16.84 9.97
CA GLN A 213 -8.83 17.03 8.52
C GLN A 213 -8.35 15.74 7.84
N ARG A 214 -7.50 14.96 8.50
CA ARG A 214 -7.07 13.65 8.01
C ARG A 214 -8.26 12.72 7.82
N ASN A 215 -9.09 12.55 8.85
CA ASN A 215 -10.26 11.67 8.79
C ASN A 215 -11.28 12.16 7.75
N LEU A 216 -11.49 13.48 7.63
CA LEU A 216 -12.35 14.06 6.60
C LEU A 216 -11.80 13.81 5.19
N SER A 217 -10.48 13.87 5.02
CA SER A 217 -9.83 13.61 3.73
C SER A 217 -9.87 12.12 3.36
N TYR A 218 -9.76 11.21 4.33
CA TYR A 218 -10.01 9.79 4.10
C TYR A 218 -11.47 9.53 3.73
N LEU A 219 -12.43 10.19 4.39
CA LEU A 219 -13.84 10.09 4.00
C LEU A 219 -14.07 10.61 2.57
N ALA A 220 -13.46 11.73 2.20
CA ALA A 220 -13.53 12.25 0.84
C ALA A 220 -12.92 11.27 -0.19
N LEU A 221 -11.77 10.67 0.12
CA LEU A 221 -11.17 9.63 -0.73
C LEU A 221 -12.10 8.40 -0.85
N MET A 222 -12.70 7.95 0.25
CA MET A 222 -13.68 6.86 0.25
C MET A 222 -14.88 7.16 -0.65
N LEU A 223 -15.42 8.39 -0.61
CA LEU A 223 -16.51 8.79 -1.51
C LEU A 223 -16.08 8.80 -2.97
N VAL A 224 -14.86 9.25 -3.28
CA VAL A 224 -14.32 9.21 -4.65
C VAL A 224 -14.21 7.77 -5.14
N MET A 225 -13.67 6.86 -4.32
CA MET A 225 -13.59 5.44 -4.68
C MET A 225 -14.99 4.83 -4.86
N ALA A 226 -15.93 5.13 -3.98
CA ALA A 226 -17.30 4.65 -4.08
C ALA A 226 -17.99 5.09 -5.39
N VAL A 227 -17.77 6.33 -5.83
CA VAL A 227 -18.33 6.83 -7.11
C VAL A 227 -17.78 6.05 -8.32
N ILE A 228 -16.53 5.58 -8.24
CA ILE A 228 -15.87 4.84 -9.32
C ILE A 228 -16.28 3.36 -9.30
N GLU A 229 -16.29 2.75 -8.12
CA GLU A 229 -16.40 1.30 -7.94
C GLU A 229 -17.83 0.79 -7.81
N LEU A 230 -18.69 1.52 -7.11
CA LEU A 230 -20.05 1.09 -6.82
C LEU A 230 -20.88 0.88 -8.10
N PRO A 231 -20.76 1.70 -9.16
CA PRO A 231 -21.41 1.39 -10.45
C PRO A 231 -20.95 0.07 -11.07
N MET A 232 -19.67 -0.30 -10.92
CA MET A 232 -19.16 -1.58 -11.39
C MET A 232 -19.77 -2.74 -10.61
N ALA A 233 -19.82 -2.62 -9.28
CA ALA A 233 -20.47 -3.60 -8.41
C ALA A 233 -21.99 -3.77 -8.70
N LEU A 234 -22.70 -2.69 -9.01
CA LEU A 234 -24.14 -2.75 -9.29
C LEU A 234 -24.47 -3.15 -10.74
N SER A 235 -23.47 -3.28 -11.62
CA SER A 235 -23.70 -3.58 -13.04
C SER A 235 -24.17 -5.01 -13.32
N ILE A 236 -24.05 -5.92 -12.34
CA ILE A 236 -24.34 -7.36 -12.52
C ILE A 236 -25.85 -7.64 -12.70
N GLY A 237 -26.73 -6.66 -12.44
CA GLY A 237 -28.16 -6.76 -12.77
C GLY A 237 -28.92 -7.87 -12.03
N THR A 238 -28.41 -8.29 -10.87
CA THR A 238 -28.99 -9.34 -10.03
C THR A 238 -29.88 -8.74 -8.94
N SER A 239 -30.96 -9.45 -8.59
CA SER A 239 -31.83 -9.13 -7.45
C SER A 239 -31.52 -9.96 -6.20
N ASP A 240 -30.62 -10.95 -6.31
CA ASP A 240 -30.18 -11.79 -5.20
C ASP A 240 -29.25 -10.99 -4.26
N PRO A 241 -29.62 -10.78 -2.99
CA PRO A 241 -28.80 -10.05 -2.02
C PRO A 241 -27.40 -10.64 -1.82
N LEU A 242 -27.26 -11.96 -1.95
CA LEU A 242 -25.99 -12.64 -1.73
C LEU A 242 -25.01 -12.43 -2.90
N MET A 243 -25.53 -12.43 -4.13
CA MET A 243 -24.74 -12.07 -5.32
C MET A 243 -24.39 -10.59 -5.35
N LEU A 244 -25.29 -9.73 -4.88
CA LEU A 244 -24.99 -8.30 -4.72
C LEU A 244 -23.88 -8.07 -3.69
N PHE A 245 -23.90 -8.81 -2.58
CA PHE A 245 -22.84 -8.75 -1.56
C PHE A 245 -21.48 -9.19 -2.11
N ASP A 246 -21.42 -10.35 -2.77
CA ASP A 246 -20.21 -10.85 -3.46
C ASP A 246 -19.70 -9.82 -4.48
N SER A 247 -20.60 -9.27 -5.30
CA SER A 247 -20.24 -8.23 -6.28
C SER A 247 -19.63 -6.98 -5.62
N VAL A 248 -20.19 -6.52 -4.50
CA VAL A 248 -19.65 -5.39 -3.74
C VAL A 248 -18.29 -5.74 -3.14
N ALA A 249 -18.13 -6.96 -2.61
CA ALA A 249 -16.86 -7.43 -2.07
C ALA A 249 -15.77 -7.54 -3.15
N MET A 250 -16.11 -7.96 -4.37
CA MET A 250 -15.13 -8.10 -5.45
C MET A 250 -14.81 -6.79 -6.16
N ASN A 251 -15.79 -5.91 -6.35
CA ASN A 251 -15.67 -4.75 -7.25
C ASN A 251 -15.67 -3.39 -6.55
N ALA A 252 -16.06 -3.34 -5.26
CA ALA A 252 -16.15 -2.10 -4.48
C ALA A 252 -15.62 -2.25 -3.05
N SER A 253 -14.80 -3.27 -2.78
CA SER A 253 -14.23 -3.50 -1.46
C SER A 253 -13.30 -2.37 -1.04
N ASP A 254 -12.59 -1.77 -1.98
CA ASP A 254 -11.59 -0.75 -1.74
C ASP A 254 -12.13 0.46 -0.96
N THR A 255 -13.40 0.82 -1.16
CA THR A 255 -14.13 1.82 -0.35
C THR A 255 -14.08 1.53 1.17
N PHE A 256 -13.98 0.27 1.58
CA PHE A 256 -13.90 -0.15 2.99
C PHE A 256 -12.55 0.09 3.65
N PHE A 257 -11.54 0.62 2.94
CA PHE A 257 -10.30 1.11 3.56
C PHE A 257 -10.58 2.10 4.71
N ILE A 258 -11.73 2.80 4.66
CA ILE A 258 -12.17 3.77 5.67
C ILE A 258 -12.29 3.20 7.07
N LEU A 259 -12.41 1.86 7.22
CA LEU A 259 -12.33 1.16 8.50
C LEU A 259 -10.99 1.43 9.23
N ILE A 260 -9.99 1.98 8.55
CA ILE A 260 -8.77 2.51 9.17
C ILE A 260 -9.04 3.65 10.15
N VAL A 261 -10.09 4.46 9.96
CA VAL A 261 -10.41 5.60 10.82
C VAL A 261 -10.74 5.15 12.26
N PRO A 262 -11.74 4.27 12.49
CA PRO A 262 -11.98 3.75 13.83
C PRO A 262 -10.77 2.97 14.35
N LEU A 263 -10.06 2.22 13.50
CA LEU A 263 -8.87 1.49 13.94
C LEU A 263 -7.73 2.42 14.44
N LEU A 264 -7.48 3.53 13.75
CA LEU A 264 -6.51 4.55 14.15
C LEU A 264 -6.94 5.34 15.40
N SER A 265 -8.23 5.36 15.75
CA SER A 265 -8.69 5.97 17.00
C SER A 265 -8.19 5.21 18.23
N PHE A 266 -7.96 3.90 18.08
CA PHE A 266 -7.32 3.06 19.08
C PHE A 266 -5.80 3.05 18.98
N TYR A 267 -5.18 3.70 17.98
CA TYR A 267 -3.73 3.71 17.83
C TYR A 267 -3.08 4.85 18.64
N SER A 268 -2.19 4.48 19.57
CA SER A 268 -1.57 5.44 20.49
C SER A 268 -0.37 6.21 19.93
N GLY A 269 0.21 5.78 18.81
CA GLY A 269 1.48 6.32 18.28
C GLY A 269 2.73 5.96 19.10
N LYS A 270 2.58 5.29 20.25
CA LYS A 270 3.71 4.93 21.12
C LYS A 270 4.48 3.75 20.55
N LEU A 271 5.81 3.84 20.62
CA LEU A 271 6.69 2.71 20.32
C LEU A 271 6.36 1.55 21.25
N GLY A 272 6.24 0.35 20.70
CA GLY A 272 6.13 -0.85 21.50
C GLY A 272 7.48 -1.27 22.07
N LYS A 273 7.45 -2.20 23.03
CA LYS A 273 8.63 -2.69 23.75
C LYS A 273 9.65 -3.37 22.83
N TYR A 274 9.20 -3.94 21.71
CA TYR A 274 9.99 -4.80 20.85
C TYR A 274 10.19 -4.23 19.43
N ASP A 275 9.80 -2.97 19.17
CA ASP A 275 9.80 -2.35 17.82
C ASP A 275 11.14 -2.50 17.07
N LYS A 276 12.28 -2.40 17.77
CA LYS A 276 13.62 -2.58 17.17
C LYS A 276 13.94 -4.04 16.84
N GLN A 277 13.52 -4.98 17.70
CA GLN A 277 13.81 -6.41 17.55
C GLN A 277 12.91 -7.04 16.48
N LEU A 278 11.66 -6.59 16.39
CA LEU A 278 10.66 -7.11 15.46
C LEU A 278 10.73 -6.48 14.07
N LYS A 279 11.61 -5.50 13.84
CA LYS A 279 11.70 -4.77 12.59
C LYS A 279 11.73 -5.70 11.37
N TYR A 280 12.58 -6.72 11.38
CA TYR A 280 12.72 -7.65 10.26
C TYR A 280 11.64 -8.72 10.20
N VAL A 281 10.98 -9.02 11.32
CA VAL A 281 9.84 -9.94 11.35
C VAL A 281 8.72 -9.42 10.44
N PHE A 282 8.41 -8.12 10.52
CA PHE A 282 7.37 -7.52 9.68
C PHE A 282 7.70 -7.56 8.19
N TYR A 283 8.96 -7.37 7.82
CA TYR A 283 9.38 -7.46 6.43
C TYR A 283 9.38 -8.91 5.91
N LEU A 284 9.83 -9.87 6.72
CA LEU A 284 9.88 -11.27 6.34
C LEU A 284 8.50 -11.94 6.33
N PHE A 285 7.58 -11.48 7.18
CA PHE A 285 6.25 -12.07 7.26
C PHE A 285 5.43 -11.94 5.98
N TYR A 286 5.49 -10.78 5.32
CA TYR A 286 4.73 -10.55 4.08
C TYR A 286 5.03 -11.59 2.97
N PRO A 287 6.29 -11.83 2.55
CA PRO A 287 6.56 -12.85 1.55
C PRO A 287 6.21 -14.26 2.07
N LEU A 288 6.57 -14.56 3.33
CA LEU A 288 6.40 -15.91 3.86
C LEU A 288 4.95 -16.35 3.98
N HIS A 289 4.02 -15.48 4.44
CA HIS A 289 2.63 -15.91 4.59
C HIS A 289 1.97 -16.18 3.23
N LEU A 290 2.24 -15.37 2.20
CA LEU A 290 1.75 -15.61 0.84
C LEU A 290 2.34 -16.89 0.27
N TRP A 291 3.66 -17.05 0.31
CA TRP A 291 4.33 -18.25 -0.18
C TRP A 291 3.83 -19.52 0.51
N PHE A 292 3.61 -19.47 1.82
CA PHE A 292 3.10 -20.60 2.59
C PHE A 292 1.64 -20.92 2.25
N ILE A 293 0.77 -19.91 2.15
CA ILE A 293 -0.64 -20.10 1.81
C ILE A 293 -0.78 -20.70 0.40
N HIS A 294 -0.10 -20.14 -0.59
CA HIS A 294 -0.15 -20.65 -1.97
C HIS A 294 0.44 -22.06 -2.08
N LEU A 295 1.51 -22.34 -1.34
CA LEU A 295 2.06 -23.69 -1.25
C LEU A 295 1.03 -24.69 -0.68
N LEU A 296 0.40 -24.35 0.45
CA LEU A 296 -0.62 -25.20 1.06
C LEU A 296 -1.83 -25.38 0.13
N ALA A 297 -2.31 -24.32 -0.50
CA ALA A 297 -3.41 -24.38 -1.45
C ALA A 297 -3.06 -25.32 -2.62
N SER A 298 -1.86 -25.20 -3.19
CA SER A 298 -1.39 -26.07 -4.27
C SER A 298 -1.20 -27.54 -3.86
N LEU A 299 -1.05 -27.84 -2.57
CA LEU A 299 -0.87 -29.20 -2.05
C LEU A 299 -2.19 -29.85 -1.61
N LEU A 300 -3.04 -29.08 -0.94
CA LEU A 300 -4.27 -29.55 -0.27
C LEU A 300 -5.52 -29.43 -1.14
N CYS A 301 -5.65 -28.34 -1.89
CA CYS A 301 -6.81 -28.09 -2.75
C CYS A 301 -6.53 -28.75 -4.11
N ARG A 302 -6.85 -30.04 -4.21
CA ARG A 302 -6.75 -30.83 -5.44
C ARG A 302 -8.08 -30.90 -6.18
#